data_AF-A0A8T9CAA7-F1
#
_entry.id   AF-A0A8T9CAA7-F1
#
_cell.length_a   1.000
_cell.length_b   1.000
_cell.length_c   1.000
_cell.angle_alpha   90.00
_cell.angle_beta   90.00
_cell.angle_gamma   90.00
#
_symmetry.space_group_name_H-M   'P 1'
#
loop_
_entity.id
_entity.type
_entity.pdbx_description
1 polymer ?
#
loop_
_entity_poly.entity_id
_entity_poly.type
_entity_poly.pdbx_seq_one_letter_code
_entity_poly.pdbx_strand_id
1 'polypeptide(L)'
;MELKLFDHVASSESPKTAAELAGLTGADKQLIIRFLRPLTAKHFFAETGYETYASTPTTKFLTTSTVTGGFKFMSVAPFPHSHPLNSPGSTKPPPPFHTPAYLSNTTYANPTGPNGPFQSAFSTEPPMFPWLMQHPRAISNSNDLMAGQRMSRVDWFDFATPPLFSSTTMLPPEIRRC
;
A
#
# COMPACT_ATOMS: atom_id res chain seq x y z
N MET A 1 -5.35 0.78 8.54
CA MET A 1 -5.56 1.72 7.41
C MET A 1 -7.02 2.12 7.27
N GLU A 2 -7.98 1.18 7.17
CA GLU A 2 -9.41 1.52 7.00
C GLU A 2 -10.01 2.28 8.20
N LEU A 3 -9.72 1.84 9.43
CA LEU A 3 -10.10 2.55 10.65
C LEU A 3 -9.29 3.84 10.90
N LYS A 4 -8.37 4.22 9.99
CA LYS A 4 -7.52 5.41 10.11
C LYS A 4 -6.76 5.55 11.45
N LEU A 5 -6.51 4.43 12.15
CA LEU A 5 -5.82 4.42 13.45
C LEU A 5 -4.42 5.07 13.39
N PHE A 6 -3.68 4.83 12.31
CA PHE A 6 -2.37 5.48 12.09
C PHE A 6 -2.52 6.99 11.97
N ASP A 7 -3.49 7.48 11.19
CA ASP A 7 -3.75 8.90 11.00
C ASP A 7 -4.14 9.58 12.33
N HIS A 8 -5.06 8.97 13.08
CA HIS A 8 -5.55 9.51 14.36
C HIS A 8 -4.47 9.63 15.43
N VAL A 9 -3.51 8.70 15.46
CA VAL A 9 -2.40 8.74 16.43
C VAL A 9 -1.25 9.61 15.91
N ALA A 10 -0.98 9.62 14.60
CA ALA A 10 0.08 10.43 14.00
C ALA A 10 -0.23 11.93 14.02
N SER A 11 -1.51 12.31 13.92
CA SER A 11 -1.95 13.72 13.96
C SER A 11 -1.97 14.32 15.37
N SER A 12 -1.63 13.55 16.40
CA SER A 12 -1.70 13.95 17.81
C SER A 12 -0.30 14.10 18.38
N GLU A 13 -0.04 15.21 19.06
CA GLU A 13 1.22 15.41 19.81
C GLU A 13 1.22 14.62 21.13
N SER A 14 0.05 14.36 21.70
CA SER A 14 -0.12 13.55 22.90
C SER A 14 -0.56 12.11 22.58
N PRO A 15 -0.22 11.13 23.44
CA PRO A 15 -0.76 9.77 23.32
C PRO A 15 -2.29 9.75 23.36
N LYS A 16 -2.90 8.75 22.72
CA LYS A 16 -4.36 8.50 22.71
C LYS A 16 -4.69 7.17 23.34
N THR A 17 -5.75 7.15 24.12
CA THR A 17 -6.30 5.93 24.71
C THR A 17 -7.11 5.12 23.69
N ALA A 18 -7.26 3.81 23.94
CA ALA A 18 -8.15 2.95 23.16
C ALA A 18 -9.60 3.46 23.14
N ALA A 19 -10.06 4.07 24.24
CA ALA A 19 -11.41 4.63 24.34
C ALA A 19 -11.59 5.85 23.42
N GLU A 20 -10.62 6.75 23.36
CA GLU A 20 -10.64 7.88 22.43
C GLU A 20 -10.60 7.41 20.97
N LEU A 21 -9.75 6.42 20.67
CA LEU A 21 -9.68 5.84 19.32
C LEU A 21 -10.98 5.14 18.93
N ALA A 22 -11.66 4.47 19.87
CA ALA A 22 -13.00 3.92 19.65
C ALA A 22 -14.01 5.01 19.31
N GLY A 23 -14.00 6.12 20.06
CA GLY A 23 -14.84 7.28 19.78
C GLY A 23 -14.60 7.92 18.41
N LEU A 24 -13.34 8.01 17.99
CA LEU A 24 -12.96 8.60 16.70
C LEU A 24 -13.32 7.71 15.49
N THR A 25 -13.29 6.40 15.67
CA THR A 25 -13.45 5.43 14.56
C THR A 25 -14.82 4.78 14.51
N GLY A 26 -15.59 4.85 15.60
CA GLY A 26 -16.84 4.10 15.76
C GLY A 26 -16.65 2.59 15.96
N ALA A 27 -15.41 2.10 16.02
CA ALA A 27 -15.11 0.68 16.25
C ALA A 27 -15.16 0.33 17.74
N ASP A 28 -15.43 -0.95 18.02
CA ASP A 28 -15.39 -1.46 19.40
C ASP A 28 -14.01 -1.31 20.04
N LYS A 29 -13.98 -0.87 21.30
CA LYS A 29 -12.75 -0.62 22.05
C LYS A 29 -11.89 -1.88 22.18
N GLN A 30 -12.48 -3.03 22.49
CA GLN A 30 -11.74 -4.29 22.65
C GLN A 30 -11.14 -4.75 21.32
N LEU A 31 -11.84 -4.51 20.21
CA LEU A 31 -11.30 -4.77 18.88
C LEU A 31 -10.06 -3.91 18.58
N ILE A 32 -10.11 -2.61 18.90
CA ILE A 32 -8.96 -1.71 18.73
C ILE A 32 -7.75 -2.19 19.54
N ILE A 33 -7.96 -2.56 20.81
CA ILE A 33 -6.88 -3.07 21.68
C ILE A 33 -6.26 -4.33 21.07
N ARG A 34 -7.09 -5.26 20.57
CA ARG A 34 -6.61 -6.50 19.95
C ARG A 34 -5.79 -6.24 18.69
N PHE A 35 -6.13 -5.22 17.90
CA PHE A 35 -5.33 -4.83 16.74
C PHE A 35 -4.04 -4.10 17.12
N LEU A 36 -4.09 -3.21 18.11
CA LEU A 36 -2.93 -2.41 18.50
C LEU A 36 -1.88 -3.23 19.24
N ARG A 37 -2.25 -4.26 20.01
CA ARG A 37 -1.31 -5.11 20.76
C ARG A 37 -0.18 -5.74 19.91
N PRO A 38 -0.45 -6.42 18.79
CA PRO A 38 0.64 -6.93 17.94
C PRO A 38 1.39 -5.80 17.21
N LEU A 39 0.75 -4.66 16.95
CA LEU A 39 1.38 -3.52 16.28
C LEU A 39 2.33 -2.77 17.20
N THR A 40 2.00 -2.62 18.49
CA THR A 40 2.91 -2.06 19.50
C THR A 40 4.11 -2.97 19.72
N ALA A 41 3.90 -4.29 19.78
CA ALA A 41 4.99 -5.27 19.86
C ALA A 41 5.96 -5.22 18.66
N LYS A 42 5.53 -4.68 17.52
CA LYS A 42 6.34 -4.46 16.32
C LYS A 42 6.81 -3.00 16.15
N HIS A 43 6.61 -2.15 17.16
CA HIS A 43 6.95 -0.73 17.15
C HIS A 43 6.24 0.13 16.08
N PHE A 44 5.10 -0.33 15.57
CA PHE A 44 4.23 0.47 14.71
C PHE A 44 3.55 1.59 15.49
N PHE A 45 3.34 1.40 16.80
CA PHE A 45 2.89 2.38 17.77
C PHE A 45 3.72 2.20 19.05
N ALA A 46 3.80 3.23 19.89
CA ALA A 46 4.37 3.13 21.23
C ALA A 46 3.25 3.01 22.26
N GLU A 47 3.28 1.97 23.12
CA GLU A 47 2.35 1.87 24.25
C GLU A 47 2.96 2.60 25.46
N THR A 48 2.43 3.78 25.79
CA THR A 48 2.99 4.67 26.83
C THR A 48 2.31 4.50 28.20
N GLY A 49 1.28 3.67 28.27
CA GLY A 49 0.48 3.40 29.46
C GLY A 49 -0.60 2.38 29.16
N TYR A 50 -1.44 2.07 30.15
CA TYR A 50 -2.55 1.12 29.98
C TYR A 50 -3.46 1.57 28.84
N GLU A 51 -3.54 0.75 27.78
CA GLU A 51 -4.38 0.99 26.60
C GLU A 51 -4.14 2.39 25.98
N THR A 52 -2.91 2.91 26.06
CA THR A 52 -2.57 4.27 25.63
C THR A 52 -1.42 4.22 24.63
N TYR A 53 -1.62 4.86 23.47
CA TYR A 53 -0.79 4.70 22.29
C TYR A 53 -0.29 6.05 21.74
N ALA A 54 1.00 6.13 21.46
CA ALA A 54 1.67 7.27 20.86
C ALA A 54 2.24 6.93 19.48
N SER A 55 2.49 7.97 18.68
CA SER A 55 3.07 7.81 17.35
C SER A 55 4.57 7.51 17.43
N THR A 56 5.04 6.67 16.51
CA THR A 56 6.46 6.41 16.23
C THR A 56 6.81 6.94 14.84
N PRO A 57 8.10 7.01 14.46
CA PRO A 57 8.48 7.30 13.07
C PRO A 57 7.78 6.36 12.08
N THR A 58 7.61 5.08 12.44
CA THR A 58 6.88 4.10 11.62
C THR A 58 5.40 4.44 11.51
N THR A 59 4.73 4.88 12.59
CA THR A 59 3.33 5.35 12.52
C THR A 59 3.19 6.46 11.47
N LYS A 60 4.06 7.46 11.52
CA LYS A 60 4.05 8.62 10.60
C LYS A 60 4.41 8.23 9.18
N PHE A 61 5.39 7.34 9.01
CA PHE A 61 5.73 6.82 7.68
C PHE A 61 4.51 6.13 7.04
N LEU A 62 3.77 5.35 7.83
CA LEU A 62 2.57 4.64 7.40
C LEU A 62 1.36 5.53 7.10
N THR A 63 1.39 6.83 7.42
CA THR A 63 0.35 7.79 6.98
C THR A 63 0.70 8.46 5.66
N THR A 64 1.90 8.26 5.13
CA THR A 64 2.28 8.78 3.80
C THR A 64 1.36 8.15 2.75
N SER A 65 0.81 8.95 1.82
CA SER A 65 -0.14 8.48 0.80
C SER A 65 0.44 7.34 -0.04
N THR A 66 1.72 7.42 -0.40
CA THR A 66 2.39 6.40 -1.20
C THR A 66 2.46 5.04 -0.49
N VAL A 67 2.83 5.06 0.79
CA VAL A 67 2.93 3.87 1.62
C VAL A 67 1.55 3.29 1.90
N THR A 68 0.61 4.15 2.29
CA THR A 68 -0.79 3.78 2.55
C THR A 68 -1.44 3.20 1.30
N GLY A 69 -1.24 3.83 0.15
CA GLY A 69 -1.70 3.39 -1.17
C GLY A 69 -1.13 2.03 -1.52
N GLY A 70 0.16 1.82 -1.28
CA GLY A 70 0.81 0.52 -1.41
C GLY A 70 0.19 -0.57 -0.55
N PHE A 71 -0.01 -0.32 0.75
CA PHE A 71 -0.69 -1.27 1.62
C PHE A 71 -2.13 -1.53 1.17
N LYS A 72 -2.89 -0.51 0.74
CA LYS A 72 -4.27 -0.67 0.26
C LYS A 72 -4.35 -1.42 -1.07
N PHE A 73 -3.42 -1.17 -1.99
CA PHE A 73 -3.32 -1.87 -3.27
C PHE A 73 -2.91 -3.33 -3.08
N MET A 74 -1.87 -3.58 -2.27
CA MET A 74 -1.35 -4.92 -2.01
C MET A 74 -2.20 -5.76 -1.06
N SER A 75 -2.93 -5.15 -0.13
CA SER A 75 -3.77 -5.90 0.81
C SER A 75 -4.99 -6.52 0.15
N VAL A 76 -5.39 -6.06 -1.05
CA VAL A 76 -6.54 -6.56 -1.85
C VAL A 76 -7.84 -6.72 -1.01
N ALA A 77 -7.85 -6.15 0.19
CA ALA A 77 -8.91 -6.20 1.17
C ALA A 77 -10.00 -5.13 0.98
N PRO A 78 -10.00 -4.24 -0.04
CA PRO A 78 -11.17 -3.42 -0.33
C PRO A 78 -11.95 -3.93 -1.54
N PHE A 79 -12.35 -5.20 -1.58
CA PHE A 79 -13.52 -5.61 -2.38
C PHE A 79 -14.73 -6.08 -1.56
N PRO A 80 -15.14 -5.46 -0.44
CA PRO A 80 -16.42 -5.85 0.17
C PRO A 80 -17.65 -5.26 -0.52
N HIS A 81 -17.56 -4.60 -1.70
CA HIS A 81 -18.71 -3.81 -2.22
C HIS A 81 -18.79 -3.62 -3.74
N SER A 82 -17.69 -3.68 -4.50
CA SER A 82 -17.70 -3.27 -5.92
C SER A 82 -16.97 -4.21 -6.87
N HIS A 83 -16.56 -5.38 -6.40
CA HIS A 83 -16.26 -6.52 -7.26
C HIS A 83 -17.34 -7.57 -6.95
N PRO A 84 -17.71 -8.47 -7.88
CA PRO A 84 -18.48 -9.67 -7.57
C PRO A 84 -17.75 -10.63 -6.60
N LEU A 85 -16.83 -10.13 -5.77
CA LEU A 85 -16.34 -10.78 -4.56
C LEU A 85 -17.40 -10.87 -3.44
N ASN A 86 -18.47 -10.06 -3.55
CA ASN A 86 -19.74 -10.27 -2.86
C ASN A 86 -20.81 -10.92 -3.75
N SER A 87 -20.45 -11.41 -4.95
CA SER A 87 -21.30 -12.38 -5.62
C SER A 87 -21.08 -13.70 -4.90
N PRO A 88 -22.13 -14.41 -4.47
CA PRO A 88 -21.97 -15.70 -3.83
C PRO A 88 -21.31 -16.68 -4.82
N GLY A 89 -19.98 -16.83 -4.76
CA GLY A 89 -19.26 -17.76 -5.65
C GLY A 89 -17.75 -17.56 -5.87
N SER A 90 -17.15 -16.40 -5.63
CA SER A 90 -15.70 -16.24 -5.83
C SER A 90 -14.91 -16.48 -4.53
N THR A 91 -14.59 -17.75 -4.28
CA THR A 91 -13.87 -18.24 -3.09
C THR A 91 -12.35 -18.03 -3.13
N LYS A 92 -11.82 -17.27 -4.10
CA LYS A 92 -10.38 -17.22 -4.37
C LYS A 92 -9.67 -16.12 -3.56
N PRO A 93 -8.51 -16.42 -2.95
CA PRO A 93 -7.75 -15.43 -2.21
C PRO A 93 -7.11 -14.40 -3.17
N PRO A 94 -6.55 -13.30 -2.65
CA PRO A 94 -5.85 -12.30 -3.47
C PRO A 94 -4.76 -12.92 -4.36
N PRO A 95 -4.39 -12.30 -5.50
CA PRO A 95 -3.38 -12.84 -6.42
C PRO A 95 -2.09 -13.39 -5.79
N PRO A 96 -1.41 -12.70 -4.83
CA PRO A 96 -0.19 -13.26 -4.24
C PRO A 96 -0.45 -14.57 -3.48
N PHE A 97 -1.61 -14.70 -2.84
CA PHE A 97 -2.01 -15.91 -2.12
C PHE A 97 -2.67 -16.96 -3.02
N HIS A 98 -3.15 -16.57 -4.21
CA HIS A 98 -3.74 -17.46 -5.23
C HIS A 98 -2.70 -18.04 -6.18
N THR A 99 -1.56 -17.37 -6.35
CA THR A 99 -0.50 -17.77 -7.30
C THR A 99 -0.05 -19.23 -7.14
N PRO A 100 0.15 -19.77 -5.91
CA PRO A 100 0.50 -21.20 -5.77
C PRO A 100 -0.55 -22.15 -6.33
N ALA A 101 -1.84 -21.87 -6.13
CA ALA A 101 -2.94 -22.68 -6.66
C ALA A 101 -3.03 -22.58 -8.18
N TYR A 102 -2.83 -21.38 -8.74
CA TYR A 102 -2.74 -21.19 -10.19
C TYR A 102 -1.61 -22.02 -10.80
N LEU A 103 -0.39 -21.94 -10.25
CA LEU A 103 0.77 -22.65 -10.77
C LEU A 103 0.61 -24.17 -10.67
N SER A 104 0.02 -24.67 -9.58
CA SER A 104 -0.27 -26.11 -9.46
C SER A 104 -1.22 -26.59 -10.57
N ASN A 105 -2.27 -25.82 -10.86
CA ASN A 105 -3.22 -26.14 -11.92
C ASN A 105 -2.63 -26.06 -13.33
N THR A 106 -1.62 -25.22 -13.55
CA THR A 106 -0.92 -25.12 -14.84
C THR A 106 0.28 -26.06 -14.96
N THR A 107 0.47 -27.00 -14.02
CA THR A 107 1.66 -27.86 -13.96
C THR A 107 2.96 -27.03 -13.97
N TYR A 108 2.92 -25.87 -13.32
CA TYR A 108 4.00 -24.90 -13.25
C TYR A 108 4.50 -24.41 -14.63
N ALA A 109 3.64 -24.48 -15.65
CA ALA A 109 3.94 -23.92 -16.95
C ALA A 109 4.05 -22.39 -16.89
N ASN A 110 4.95 -21.84 -17.69
CA ASN A 110 5.04 -20.40 -17.88
C ASN A 110 3.71 -19.88 -18.46
N PRO A 111 3.10 -18.84 -17.86
CA PRO A 111 1.90 -18.24 -18.42
C PRO A 111 2.23 -17.65 -19.80
N THR A 112 1.64 -18.21 -20.86
CA THR A 112 1.71 -17.66 -22.22
C THR A 112 0.39 -16.97 -22.54
N GLY A 113 0.45 -15.69 -22.92
CA GLY A 113 -0.73 -14.89 -23.25
C GLY A 113 -1.32 -14.09 -22.07
N PRO A 114 -2.56 -13.57 -22.21
CA PRO A 114 -3.13 -12.63 -21.24
C PRO A 114 -3.61 -13.30 -19.94
N ASN A 115 -3.75 -14.63 -19.92
CA ASN A 115 -4.30 -15.39 -18.79
C ASN A 115 -3.20 -15.73 -17.77
N GLY A 116 -3.03 -14.87 -16.77
CA GLY A 116 -2.07 -15.06 -15.69
C GLY A 116 -2.72 -15.27 -14.32
N PRO A 117 -1.90 -15.26 -13.24
CA PRO A 117 -2.37 -15.40 -11.86
C PRO A 117 -3.42 -14.35 -11.46
N PHE A 118 -3.32 -13.14 -12.02
CA PHE A 118 -4.27 -12.06 -11.78
C PHE A 118 -5.68 -12.41 -12.28
N GLN A 119 -5.79 -12.84 -13.53
CA GLN A 119 -7.05 -13.28 -14.16
C GLN A 119 -7.62 -14.47 -13.42
N SER A 120 -6.75 -15.41 -13.04
CA SER A 120 -7.17 -16.59 -12.28
C SER A 120 -7.73 -16.23 -10.90
N ALA A 121 -7.13 -15.26 -10.19
CA ALA A 121 -7.57 -14.82 -8.86
C ALA A 121 -8.87 -14.02 -8.92
N PHE A 122 -8.95 -13.02 -9.80
CA PHE A 122 -10.10 -12.13 -9.91
C PHE A 122 -11.20 -12.67 -10.83
N SER A 123 -10.99 -13.81 -11.48
CA SER A 123 -11.93 -14.37 -12.47
C SER A 123 -12.35 -13.33 -13.50
N THR A 124 -11.34 -12.64 -14.05
CA THR A 124 -11.50 -11.52 -14.97
C THR A 124 -10.79 -11.82 -16.29
N GLU A 125 -11.38 -11.37 -17.40
CA GLU A 125 -10.77 -11.43 -18.74
C GLU A 125 -9.76 -10.31 -19.00
N PRO A 126 -10.05 -9.02 -18.69
CA PRO A 126 -9.09 -7.96 -18.95
C PRO A 126 -7.78 -8.15 -18.18
N PRO A 127 -6.64 -7.73 -18.77
CA PRO A 127 -5.40 -7.54 -18.05
C PRO A 127 -5.54 -6.57 -16.87
N MET A 128 -4.59 -6.63 -15.94
CA MET A 128 -4.62 -5.87 -14.68
C MET A 128 -4.92 -4.38 -14.88
N PHE A 129 -4.20 -3.66 -15.74
CA PHE A 129 -4.39 -2.21 -15.88
C PHE A 129 -5.76 -1.83 -16.47
N PRO A 130 -6.24 -2.42 -17.58
CA PRO A 130 -7.61 -2.22 -18.05
C PRO A 130 -8.67 -2.54 -16.98
N TRP A 131 -8.45 -3.56 -16.16
CA TRP A 131 -9.33 -3.87 -15.04
C TRP A 131 -9.27 -2.79 -13.96
N LEU A 132 -8.09 -2.29 -13.59
CA LEU A 132 -7.93 -1.22 -12.60
C LEU A 132 -8.68 0.05 -13.01
N MET A 133 -8.63 0.41 -14.29
CA MET A 133 -9.35 1.59 -14.82
C MET A 133 -10.88 1.49 -14.64
N GLN A 134 -11.43 0.28 -14.55
CA GLN A 134 -12.85 0.05 -14.28
C GLN A 134 -13.19 0.13 -12.77
N HIS A 135 -12.18 0.19 -11.90
CA HIS A 135 -12.32 0.17 -10.44
C HIS A 135 -11.66 1.42 -9.83
N PRO A 136 -12.38 2.57 -9.73
CA PRO A 136 -11.83 3.86 -9.32
C PRO A 136 -11.02 3.83 -8.02
N ARG A 137 -11.48 3.07 -7.02
CA ARG A 137 -10.75 2.90 -5.74
C ARG A 137 -9.43 2.15 -5.92
N ALA A 138 -9.41 1.12 -6.76
CA ALA A 138 -8.22 0.31 -7.00
C ALA A 138 -7.17 1.08 -7.80
N ILE A 139 -7.58 1.78 -8.87
CA ILE A 139 -6.67 2.65 -9.62
C ILE A 139 -6.17 3.83 -8.78
N SER A 140 -6.99 4.41 -7.90
CA SER A 140 -6.53 5.46 -6.98
C SER A 140 -5.44 4.94 -6.04
N ASN A 141 -5.64 3.80 -5.38
CA ASN A 141 -4.63 3.20 -4.50
C ASN A 141 -3.37 2.81 -5.29
N SER A 142 -3.54 2.31 -6.52
CA SER A 142 -2.44 2.01 -7.43
C SER A 142 -1.66 3.28 -7.78
N ASN A 143 -2.33 4.38 -8.07
CA ASN A 143 -1.70 5.65 -8.40
C ASN A 143 -0.92 6.21 -7.20
N ASP A 144 -1.48 6.13 -6.00
CA ASP A 144 -0.78 6.50 -4.76
C ASP A 144 0.50 5.66 -4.59
N LEU A 145 0.42 4.34 -4.76
CA LEU A 145 1.60 3.47 -4.76
C LEU A 145 2.63 3.89 -5.82
N MET A 146 2.17 4.16 -7.04
CA MET A 146 3.02 4.56 -8.16
C MET A 146 3.60 5.98 -8.02
N ALA A 147 3.04 6.84 -7.17
CA ALA A 147 3.66 8.11 -6.82
C ALA A 147 4.90 7.93 -5.92
N GLY A 148 5.01 6.77 -5.24
CA GLY A 148 6.14 6.43 -4.37
C GLY A 148 7.34 5.80 -5.07
N GLN A 149 7.47 5.93 -6.39
CA GLN A 149 8.61 5.34 -7.11
C GLN A 149 9.92 5.88 -6.53
N ARG A 150 10.79 4.95 -6.13
CA ARG A 150 12.15 5.24 -5.66
C ARG A 150 12.27 6.18 -4.44
N MET A 151 11.23 6.31 -3.60
CA MET A 151 11.14 7.26 -2.45
C MET A 151 12.45 7.60 -1.73
N SER A 152 13.31 6.61 -1.46
CA SER A 152 14.59 6.80 -0.77
C SER A 152 15.78 6.14 -1.49
N ARG A 153 15.68 5.91 -2.80
CA ARG A 153 16.72 5.29 -3.61
C ARG A 153 17.47 6.36 -4.39
N VAL A 154 18.79 6.27 -4.38
CA VAL A 154 19.69 7.12 -5.20
C VAL A 154 19.26 7.04 -6.66
N ASP A 155 19.27 8.16 -7.38
CA ASP A 155 18.94 8.15 -8.79
C ASP A 155 20.01 7.36 -9.57
N TRP A 156 19.61 6.77 -10.69
CA TRP A 156 20.57 6.15 -11.59
C TRP A 156 21.63 7.16 -12.07
N PHE A 157 21.23 8.42 -12.31
CA PHE A 157 22.16 9.45 -12.78
C PHE A 157 23.24 9.79 -11.74
N ASP A 158 22.90 9.78 -10.45
CA ASP A 158 23.87 10.03 -9.37
C ASP A 158 24.92 8.91 -9.25
N PHE A 159 24.58 7.69 -9.69
CA PHE A 159 25.49 6.54 -9.72
C PHE A 159 26.36 6.49 -10.99
N ALA A 160 25.80 6.86 -12.15
CA ALA A 160 26.40 6.61 -13.45
C ALA A 160 27.26 7.76 -14.00
N THR A 161 27.20 8.97 -13.43
CA THR A 161 28.11 10.06 -13.81
C THR A 161 29.30 10.17 -12.86
N PRO A 162 30.53 9.78 -13.26
CA PRO A 162 31.72 10.18 -12.52
C PRO A 162 31.81 11.73 -12.45
N PRO A 163 32.62 12.31 -11.52
CA PRO A 163 32.61 13.75 -11.17
C PRO A 163 32.88 14.75 -12.30
N LEU A 164 33.11 14.28 -13.54
CA LEU A 164 33.37 15.09 -14.72
C LEU A 164 32.13 15.84 -15.25
N PHE A 165 30.94 15.51 -14.77
CA PHE A 165 29.69 16.20 -15.11
C PHE A 165 28.99 16.84 -13.90
N SER A 166 29.74 17.16 -12.84
CA SER A 166 29.24 18.08 -11.82
C SER A 166 28.96 19.43 -12.47
N SER A 167 27.77 19.97 -12.25
CA SER A 167 27.17 21.16 -12.88
C SER A 167 27.96 22.47 -12.70
N THR A 168 29.18 22.42 -12.17
CA THR A 168 30.08 23.56 -11.98
C THR A 168 30.85 23.92 -13.25
N THR A 169 30.94 23.03 -14.25
CA THR A 169 31.63 23.35 -15.52
C THR A 169 30.62 23.61 -16.64
N MET A 170 30.18 24.86 -16.69
CA MET A 170 29.73 25.63 -17.87
C MET A 170 29.18 24.82 -19.07
N LEU A 171 27.86 24.76 -19.21
CA LEU A 171 27.25 24.76 -20.53
C LEU A 171 27.43 26.18 -21.13
N PRO A 172 27.98 26.34 -22.35
CA PRO A 172 27.99 27.61 -23.04
C PRO A 172 26.57 28.15 -23.24
N PRO A 173 26.36 29.48 -23.23
CA PRO A 173 25.04 30.11 -23.14
C PRO A 173 24.13 29.99 -24.38
N GLU A 174 24.42 29.12 -25.35
CA GLU A 174 23.72 29.12 -26.64
C GLU A 174 22.61 28.07 -26.80
N ILE A 175 22.34 27.22 -25.81
CA ILE A 175 21.24 26.25 -25.92
C ILE A 175 20.26 26.42 -24.75
N ARG A 176 19.53 27.54 -24.80
CA ARG A 176 18.23 27.70 -24.14
C ARG A 176 17.21 28.27 -25.12
N ARG A 177 16.84 27.51 -26.15
CA ARG A 177 15.55 27.64 -26.84
C ARG A 177 15.17 26.31 -27.49
N CYS A 178 14.19 25.63 -26.90
CA CYS A 178 12.96 25.10 -27.51
C CYS A 178 12.17 24.40 -26.38
#